data_AF-A0A7X9BL34-F1
#
_entry.id   AF-A0A7X9BL34-F1
#
_cell.length_a   1.000
_cell.length_b   1.000
_cell.length_c   1.000
_cell.angle_alpha   90.00
_cell.angle_beta   90.00
_cell.angle_gamma   90.00
#
_symmetry.space_group_name_H-M   'P 1'
#
loop_
_entity.id
_entity.type
_entity.pdbx_description
1 polymer ?
#
loop_
_entity_poly.entity_id
_entity_poly.type
_entity_poly.pdbx_seq_one_letter_code
_entity_poly.pdbx_strand_id
1 'polypeptide(L)'
;MKVRKIMLAALLLTGIIILLIDTGSPLVNNPVCGRLVDNYGLLVSSRVPITIVHNPGLRPGVLSLAETSLIQRESCHIMSSQELLGQPEPVSGQVKIAVITPGAVGGYDGLAAGVLRHQARVVVQCSGMDTWHTTARGYESLVRLRQRCLRVVVFDGGHHLPTLGLAPDIIIVPSTAGYAAHSYMSDAIEVKRLIQLSEEIDCPAVLVTVPRWALVKSEASLGRIVERTVKQILTDGSSPGTGLDKIGSAVPRASKVNRTVFCYVEDGDTEPLELVLNRLAALGPGDVDQIYLAFNYRSISMNKAVGAVRQLQIMTGKPVDIVNRPLKVSGVIIHRFISDY
;
A
#
# COMPACT_ATOMS: atom_id res chain seq x y z
N MET A 1 -7.59 -3.07 -43.33
CA MET A 1 -8.85 -2.92 -42.56
C MET A 1 -9.01 -3.89 -41.38
N LYS A 2 -8.78 -5.20 -41.52
CA LYS A 2 -8.94 -6.18 -40.42
C LYS A 2 -8.03 -5.90 -39.21
N VAL A 3 -6.76 -5.56 -39.43
CA VAL A 3 -5.80 -5.23 -38.35
C VAL A 3 -6.23 -4.01 -37.53
N ARG A 4 -6.74 -2.96 -38.17
CA ARG A 4 -7.25 -1.76 -37.48
C ARG A 4 -8.49 -2.06 -36.63
N LYS A 5 -9.39 -2.93 -37.11
CA LYS A 5 -10.57 -3.37 -36.35
C LYS A 5 -10.19 -4.25 -35.15
N ILE A 6 -9.19 -5.13 -35.31
CA ILE A 6 -8.66 -5.96 -34.22
C ILE A 6 -7.95 -5.10 -33.17
N MET A 7 -7.12 -4.14 -33.58
CA MET A 7 -6.50 -3.18 -32.66
C MET A 7 -7.54 -2.35 -31.90
N LEU A 8 -8.57 -1.85 -32.60
CA LEU A 8 -9.62 -1.06 -31.97
C LEU A 8 -10.43 -1.91 -30.97
N ALA A 9 -10.75 -3.16 -31.32
CA ALA A 9 -11.42 -4.08 -30.41
C ALA A 9 -10.56 -4.41 -29.18
N ALA A 10 -9.24 -4.61 -29.37
CA ALA A 10 -8.31 -4.82 -28.27
C ALA A 10 -8.18 -3.59 -27.37
N LEU A 11 -8.14 -2.38 -27.94
CA LEU A 11 -8.14 -1.12 -27.21
C LEU A 11 -9.43 -0.91 -26.42
N LEU A 12 -10.59 -1.17 -27.04
CA LEU A 12 -11.89 -1.09 -26.38
C LEU A 12 -12.00 -2.10 -25.24
N LEU A 13 -11.60 -3.36 -25.47
CA LEU A 13 -11.60 -4.38 -24.44
C LEU A 13 -10.66 -4.01 -23.28
N THR A 14 -9.47 -3.49 -23.59
CA THR A 14 -8.51 -3.01 -22.58
C THR A 14 -9.11 -1.83 -21.80
N GLY A 15 -9.75 -0.87 -22.49
CA GLY A 15 -10.42 0.26 -21.87
C GLY A 15 -11.56 -0.18 -20.94
N ILE A 16 -12.36 -1.17 -21.36
CA ILE A 16 -13.42 -1.76 -20.53
C ILE A 16 -12.83 -2.45 -19.31
N ILE A 17 -11.77 -3.24 -19.46
CA ILE A 17 -11.08 -3.90 -18.34
C ILE A 17 -10.54 -2.86 -17.35
N ILE A 18 -9.86 -1.82 -17.84
CA ILE A 18 -9.37 -0.72 -17.00
C ILE A 18 -10.53 -0.05 -16.27
N LEU A 19 -11.63 0.24 -16.96
CA LEU A 19 -12.81 0.85 -16.35
C LEU A 19 -13.41 -0.04 -15.27
N LEU A 20 -13.51 -1.36 -15.51
CA LEU A 20 -14.04 -2.31 -14.52
C LEU A 20 -13.15 -2.41 -13.28
N ILE A 21 -11.82 -2.36 -13.45
CA ILE A 21 -10.84 -2.35 -12.35
C ILE A 21 -10.94 -1.04 -11.56
N ASP A 22 -11.00 0.10 -12.26
CA ASP A 22 -11.08 1.42 -11.65
C ASP A 22 -12.42 1.57 -10.90
N THR A 23 -13.54 1.30 -11.55
CA THR A 23 -14.86 1.37 -10.93
C THR A 23 -15.19 0.14 -10.08
N GLY A 24 -14.21 -0.73 -9.77
CA GLY A 24 -14.31 -1.99 -9.01
C GLY A 24 -15.68 -2.66 -9.08
N SER A 25 -16.13 -2.84 -10.32
CA SER A 25 -17.51 -3.19 -10.64
C SER A 25 -17.87 -4.57 -10.08
N PRO A 26 -19.13 -4.82 -9.65
CA PRO A 26 -19.60 -6.15 -9.31
C PRO A 26 -19.44 -7.15 -10.46
N LEU A 27 -19.33 -6.67 -11.70
CA LEU A 27 -19.04 -7.50 -12.87
C LEU A 27 -17.68 -8.20 -12.78
N VAL A 28 -16.72 -7.68 -12.00
CA VAL A 28 -15.45 -8.38 -11.72
C VAL A 28 -15.69 -9.69 -10.96
N ASN A 29 -16.78 -9.78 -10.18
CA ASN A 29 -17.18 -11.02 -9.51
C ASN A 29 -17.78 -12.06 -10.47
N ASN A 30 -18.04 -11.70 -11.73
CA ASN A 30 -18.36 -12.68 -12.76
C ASN A 30 -17.09 -13.49 -13.10
N PRO A 31 -17.12 -14.83 -13.06
CA PRO A 31 -15.94 -15.67 -13.26
C PRO A 31 -15.19 -15.41 -14.59
N VAL A 32 -15.92 -15.06 -15.65
CA VAL A 32 -15.32 -14.77 -16.96
C VAL A 32 -14.60 -13.43 -16.95
N CYS A 33 -15.21 -12.40 -16.37
CA CYS A 33 -14.60 -11.08 -16.24
C CYS A 33 -13.40 -11.11 -15.28
N GLY A 34 -13.51 -11.83 -14.15
CA GLY A 34 -12.41 -12.05 -13.21
C GLY A 34 -11.18 -12.66 -13.88
N ARG A 35 -11.35 -13.75 -14.65
CA ARG A 35 -10.24 -14.37 -15.41
C ARG A 35 -9.61 -13.43 -16.43
N LEU A 36 -10.39 -12.60 -17.11
CA LEU A 36 -9.86 -11.62 -18.06
C LEU A 36 -9.03 -10.54 -17.34
N VAL A 37 -9.52 -10.06 -16.20
CA VAL A 37 -8.81 -9.09 -15.35
C VAL A 37 -7.51 -9.69 -14.80
N ASP A 38 -7.52 -10.96 -14.38
CA ASP A 38 -6.32 -11.66 -13.91
C ASP A 38 -5.28 -11.87 -15.02
N ASN A 39 -5.71 -12.32 -16.19
CA ASN A 39 -4.83 -12.48 -17.35
C ASN A 39 -4.21 -11.15 -17.78
N TYR A 40 -5.03 -10.10 -17.83
CA TYR A 40 -4.54 -8.74 -18.06
C TYR A 40 -3.51 -8.35 -16.99
N GLY A 41 -3.85 -8.54 -15.71
CA GLY A 41 -3.01 -8.23 -14.56
C GLY A 41 -1.66 -8.95 -14.59
N LEU A 42 -1.63 -10.23 -14.95
CA LEU A 42 -0.40 -11.02 -15.09
C LEU A 42 0.45 -10.53 -16.28
N LEU A 43 -0.20 -10.23 -17.41
CA LEU A 43 0.48 -9.74 -18.62
C LEU A 43 1.17 -8.39 -18.37
N VAL A 44 0.45 -7.44 -17.77
CA VAL A 44 0.97 -6.09 -17.53
C VAL A 44 1.98 -6.06 -16.39
N SER A 45 1.72 -6.77 -15.29
CA SER A 45 2.66 -6.86 -14.15
C SER A 45 4.01 -7.44 -14.53
N SER A 46 4.08 -8.27 -15.57
CA SER A 46 5.33 -8.86 -16.05
C SER A 46 6.18 -7.90 -16.89
N ARG A 47 5.60 -6.81 -17.41
CA ARG A 47 6.25 -5.93 -18.40
C ARG A 47 6.35 -4.48 -17.98
N VAL A 48 5.49 -4.05 -17.05
CA VAL A 48 5.41 -2.65 -16.65
C VAL A 48 6.75 -2.19 -16.03
N PRO A 49 7.20 -0.95 -16.31
CA PRO A 49 8.34 -0.39 -15.59
C PRO A 49 8.06 -0.27 -14.09
N ILE A 50 9.05 -0.65 -13.30
CA ILE A 50 9.10 -0.49 -11.86
C ILE A 50 10.15 0.59 -11.60
N THR A 51 9.75 1.69 -10.96
CA THR A 51 10.66 2.80 -10.68
C THR A 51 10.82 2.95 -9.18
N ILE A 52 12.01 2.64 -8.68
CA ILE A 52 12.37 2.87 -7.28
C ILE A 52 12.62 4.37 -7.12
N VAL A 53 11.86 5.02 -6.24
CA VAL A 53 11.94 6.48 -6.01
C VAL A 53 12.60 6.85 -4.69
N HIS A 54 12.69 5.90 -3.76
CA HIS A 54 13.48 5.97 -2.52
C HIS A 54 13.99 4.57 -2.20
N ASN A 55 15.29 4.40 -1.93
CA ASN A 55 15.88 3.07 -1.72
C ASN A 55 16.83 3.04 -0.51
N PRO A 56 16.30 2.84 0.70
CA PRO A 56 17.10 2.55 1.88
C PRO A 56 17.53 1.07 1.95
N GLY A 57 17.34 0.26 0.90
CA GLY A 57 17.62 -1.18 0.92
C GLY A 57 16.58 -2.00 1.70
N LEU A 58 16.67 -3.33 1.57
CA LEU A 58 15.80 -4.26 2.31
C LEU A 58 16.32 -4.48 3.72
N ARG A 59 15.41 -4.71 4.66
CA ARG A 59 15.76 -5.04 6.05
C ARG A 59 16.66 -6.28 6.12
N PRO A 60 17.81 -6.19 6.82
CA PRO A 60 18.77 -7.30 6.89
C PRO A 60 18.22 -8.47 7.71
N GLY A 61 18.76 -9.66 7.46
CA GLY A 61 18.47 -10.87 8.25
C GLY A 61 17.12 -11.55 7.96
N VAL A 62 16.26 -10.96 7.13
CA VAL A 62 14.98 -11.57 6.75
C VAL A 62 15.15 -12.62 5.64
N LEU A 63 15.97 -12.31 4.63
CA LEU A 63 16.31 -13.20 3.52
C LEU A 63 17.73 -13.75 3.72
N SER A 64 17.90 -15.06 3.61
CA SER A 64 19.20 -15.71 3.52
C SER A 64 19.82 -15.55 2.13
N LEU A 65 21.13 -15.78 2.01
CA LEU A 65 21.83 -15.75 0.71
C LEU A 65 21.22 -16.73 -0.32
N ALA A 66 20.76 -17.90 0.15
CA ALA A 66 20.09 -18.88 -0.69
C ALA A 66 18.75 -18.34 -1.22
N GLU A 67 17.94 -17.72 -0.36
CA GLU A 67 16.65 -17.12 -0.74
C GLU A 67 16.83 -15.91 -1.66
N THR A 68 17.82 -15.05 -1.39
CA THR A 68 18.22 -13.96 -2.29
C THR A 68 18.55 -14.49 -3.69
N SER A 69 19.33 -15.57 -3.78
CA SER A 69 19.70 -16.18 -5.06
C SER A 69 18.49 -16.76 -5.80
N LEU A 70 17.54 -17.35 -5.08
CA LEU A 70 16.29 -17.87 -5.67
C LEU A 70 15.42 -16.76 -6.22
N ILE A 71 15.25 -15.65 -5.50
CA ILE A 71 14.46 -14.49 -5.97
C ILE A 71 15.10 -13.84 -7.20
N GLN A 72 16.43 -13.69 -7.23
CA GLN A 72 17.14 -13.14 -8.40
C GLN A 72 16.90 -13.99 -9.67
N ARG A 73 16.71 -15.30 -9.50
CA ARG A 73 16.38 -16.26 -10.57
C ARG A 73 14.87 -16.38 -10.83
N GLU A 74 14.04 -15.55 -10.20
CA GLU A 74 12.56 -15.59 -10.30
C GLU A 74 11.99 -16.96 -9.90
N SER A 75 12.60 -17.58 -8.88
CA SER A 75 12.16 -18.85 -8.33
C SER A 75 11.29 -18.60 -7.08
N CYS A 76 10.11 -18.04 -7.30
CA CYS A 76 9.15 -17.75 -6.23
C CYS A 76 7.84 -18.54 -6.41
N HIS A 77 7.22 -18.86 -5.27
CA HIS A 77 5.86 -19.41 -5.22
C HIS A 77 4.93 -18.32 -4.69
N ILE A 78 4.01 -17.85 -5.53
CA ILE A 78 3.00 -16.87 -5.15
C ILE A 78 1.84 -17.62 -4.49
N MET A 79 1.66 -17.40 -3.19
CA MET A 79 0.64 -18.08 -2.40
C MET A 79 -0.63 -17.25 -2.34
N SER A 80 -1.75 -17.90 -2.64
CA SER A 80 -3.10 -17.36 -2.44
C SER A 80 -3.51 -17.33 -0.97
N SER A 81 -4.53 -16.54 -0.67
CA SER A 81 -5.17 -16.51 0.65
C SER A 81 -5.74 -17.88 1.04
N GLN A 82 -6.23 -18.66 0.07
CA GLN A 82 -6.74 -20.01 0.31
C GLN A 82 -5.63 -20.99 0.71
N GLU A 83 -4.48 -20.94 0.04
CA GLU A 83 -3.30 -21.75 0.40
C GLU A 83 -2.79 -21.41 1.81
N LEU A 84 -2.78 -20.12 2.18
CA LEU A 84 -2.35 -19.69 3.53
C LEU A 84 -3.20 -20.30 4.64
N LEU A 85 -4.49 -20.51 4.40
CA LEU A 85 -5.41 -21.14 5.35
C LEU A 85 -5.29 -22.67 5.37
N GLY A 86 -4.76 -23.25 4.29
CA GLY A 86 -4.52 -24.67 4.14
C GLY A 86 -3.35 -25.20 4.97
N GLN A 87 -3.07 -26.49 4.81
CA GLN A 87 -1.88 -27.11 5.38
C GLN A 87 -0.64 -26.75 4.53
N PRO A 88 0.54 -26.61 5.13
CA PRO A 88 1.78 -26.41 4.38
C PRO A 88 2.06 -27.56 3.43
N GLU A 89 2.07 -27.26 2.14
CA GLU A 89 2.62 -28.16 1.14
C GLU A 89 4.13 -27.93 1.01
N PRO A 90 4.94 -29.00 0.89
CA PRO A 90 6.37 -28.89 0.71
C PRO A 90 6.68 -28.36 -0.70
N VAL A 91 6.78 -27.04 -0.82
CA VAL A 91 7.36 -26.39 -1.99
C VAL A 91 8.86 -26.27 -1.76
N SER A 92 9.63 -27.25 -2.25
CA SER A 92 11.09 -27.23 -2.16
C SER A 92 11.69 -26.34 -3.25
N GLY A 93 12.66 -25.51 -2.88
CA GLY A 93 13.47 -24.76 -3.85
C GLY A 93 12.85 -23.48 -4.39
N GLN A 94 11.78 -22.94 -3.78
CA GLN A 94 11.21 -21.64 -4.14
C GLN A 94 11.03 -20.75 -2.91
N VAL A 95 11.12 -19.44 -3.10
CA VAL A 95 10.76 -18.46 -2.06
C VAL A 95 9.27 -18.17 -2.10
N LYS A 96 8.60 -18.33 -0.96
CA LYS A 96 7.16 -18.11 -0.86
C LYS A 96 6.84 -16.62 -0.67
N ILE A 97 5.99 -16.09 -1.55
CA ILE A 97 5.42 -14.74 -1.51
C ILE A 97 3.94 -14.87 -1.21
N ALA A 98 3.52 -14.49 -0.01
CA ALA A 98 2.12 -14.49 0.39
C ALA A 98 1.42 -13.24 -0.12
N VAL A 99 0.27 -13.38 -0.77
CA VAL A 99 -0.52 -12.22 -1.24
C VAL A 99 -1.90 -12.23 -0.60
N ILE A 100 -2.20 -11.16 0.14
CA ILE A 100 -3.47 -10.98 0.83
C ILE A 100 -4.23 -9.84 0.13
N THR A 101 -5.26 -10.20 -0.63
CA THR A 101 -6.10 -9.25 -1.36
C THR A 101 -7.32 -8.81 -0.54
N PRO A 102 -7.99 -7.69 -0.90
CA PRO A 102 -9.27 -7.33 -0.30
C PRO A 102 -10.30 -8.45 -0.50
N GLY A 103 -11.09 -8.78 0.54
CA GLY A 103 -12.11 -9.82 0.47
C GLY A 103 -11.60 -11.25 0.67
N ALA A 104 -10.34 -11.42 1.09
CA ALA A 104 -9.78 -12.72 1.46
C ALA A 104 -10.62 -13.42 2.56
N VAL A 105 -10.92 -14.70 2.35
CA VAL A 105 -11.68 -15.53 3.27
C VAL A 105 -10.81 -15.88 4.49
N GLY A 106 -11.41 -16.02 5.68
CA GLY A 106 -10.74 -16.53 6.89
C GLY A 106 -10.20 -15.50 7.88
N GLY A 107 -10.37 -14.20 7.59
CA GLY A 107 -9.96 -13.11 8.48
C GLY A 107 -8.45 -12.90 8.56
N TYR A 108 -8.02 -11.69 8.93
CA TYR A 108 -6.60 -11.31 8.89
C TYR A 108 -5.74 -12.06 9.90
N ASP A 109 -6.32 -12.49 11.02
CA ASP A 109 -5.65 -13.37 11.99
C ASP A 109 -5.22 -14.71 11.40
N GLY A 110 -6.15 -15.39 10.72
CA GLY A 110 -5.90 -16.68 10.09
C GLY A 110 -4.87 -16.56 8.98
N LEU A 111 -4.97 -15.50 8.17
CA LEU A 111 -4.04 -15.23 7.08
C LEU A 111 -2.63 -14.92 7.59
N ALA A 112 -2.50 -14.06 8.60
CA ALA A 112 -1.20 -13.74 9.21
C ALA A 112 -0.56 -14.98 9.86
N ALA A 113 -1.36 -15.81 10.55
CA ALA A 113 -0.88 -17.08 11.08
C ALA A 113 -0.44 -18.04 9.96
N GLY A 114 -1.15 -18.04 8.83
CA GLY A 114 -0.80 -18.77 7.61
C GLY A 114 0.57 -18.35 7.08
N VAL A 115 0.83 -17.05 6.94
CA VAL A 115 2.13 -16.52 6.48
C VAL A 115 3.28 -17.07 7.34
N LEU A 116 3.12 -17.05 8.66
CA LEU A 116 4.12 -17.57 9.60
C LEU A 116 4.27 -19.09 9.51
N ARG A 117 3.15 -19.83 9.44
CA ARG A 117 3.13 -21.30 9.36
C ARG A 117 3.79 -21.82 8.10
N HIS A 118 3.50 -21.17 6.96
CA HIS A 118 4.05 -21.53 5.66
C HIS A 118 5.47 -21.00 5.45
N GLN A 119 5.99 -20.20 6.40
CA GLN A 119 7.31 -19.57 6.34
C GLN A 119 7.48 -18.70 5.09
N ALA A 120 6.43 -17.99 4.69
CA ALA A 120 6.52 -17.04 3.59
C ALA A 120 7.51 -15.92 3.95
N ARG A 121 8.37 -15.56 3.00
CA ARG A 121 9.44 -14.58 3.22
C ARG A 121 9.06 -13.18 2.81
N VAL A 122 8.02 -13.05 2.01
CA VAL A 122 7.43 -11.77 1.62
C VAL A 122 5.93 -11.87 1.81
N VAL A 123 5.31 -10.83 2.36
CA VAL A 123 3.86 -10.71 2.47
C VAL A 123 3.40 -9.40 1.83
N VAL A 124 2.47 -9.51 0.89
CA VAL A 124 1.83 -8.37 0.21
C VAL A 124 0.46 -8.14 0.83
N GLN A 125 0.24 -6.95 1.36
CA GLN A 125 -0.92 -6.63 2.20
C GLN A 125 -1.88 -5.67 1.52
N CYS A 126 -3.18 -5.87 1.78
CA CYS A 126 -4.24 -4.97 1.37
C CYS A 126 -4.54 -3.90 2.45
N SER A 127 -5.28 -2.86 2.06
CA SER A 127 -5.71 -1.77 2.95
C SER A 127 -6.47 -2.24 4.20
N GLY A 128 -7.25 -3.30 4.08
CA GLY A 128 -7.97 -3.88 5.21
C GLY A 128 -7.03 -4.52 6.24
N MET A 129 -5.95 -5.17 5.79
CA MET A 129 -4.95 -5.75 6.69
C MET A 129 -4.09 -4.65 7.35
N ASP A 130 -3.73 -3.60 6.61
CA ASP A 130 -3.07 -2.40 7.16
C ASP A 130 -3.92 -1.77 8.27
N THR A 131 -5.22 -1.61 8.02
CA THR A 131 -6.17 -1.09 9.03
C THR A 131 -6.21 -2.01 10.24
N TRP A 132 -6.31 -3.33 10.04
CA TRP A 132 -6.31 -4.30 11.13
C TRP A 132 -5.03 -4.24 11.97
N HIS A 133 -3.87 -4.01 11.37
CA HIS A 133 -2.59 -3.85 12.08
C HIS A 133 -2.55 -2.65 13.03
N THR A 134 -3.47 -1.70 12.92
CA THR A 134 -3.61 -0.59 13.87
C THR A 134 -4.45 -0.94 15.12
N THR A 135 -5.04 -2.13 15.18
CA THR A 135 -5.69 -2.67 16.39
C THR A 135 -4.65 -3.36 17.29
N ALA A 136 -4.93 -3.51 18.59
CA ALA A 136 -4.01 -4.21 19.51
C ALA A 136 -3.64 -5.62 19.02
N ARG A 137 -4.64 -6.41 18.63
CA ARG A 137 -4.45 -7.77 18.12
C ARG A 137 -3.67 -7.82 16.80
N GLY A 138 -3.99 -6.93 15.86
CA GLY A 138 -3.28 -6.85 14.59
C GLY A 138 -1.85 -6.32 14.75
N TYR A 139 -1.61 -5.44 15.71
CA TYR A 139 -0.29 -4.93 16.04
C TYR A 139 0.63 -6.02 16.62
N GLU A 140 0.13 -6.85 17.53
CA GLU A 140 0.88 -8.03 18.01
C GLU A 140 1.25 -8.98 16.88
N SER A 141 0.33 -9.17 15.92
CA SER A 141 0.61 -9.98 14.73
C SER A 141 1.65 -9.32 13.81
N LEU A 142 1.58 -8.00 13.62
CA LEU A 142 2.56 -7.23 12.85
C LEU A 142 3.98 -7.42 13.40
N VAL A 143 4.15 -7.37 14.72
CA VAL A 143 5.45 -7.59 15.38
C VAL A 143 6.03 -8.96 15.00
N ARG A 144 5.20 -10.01 15.02
CA ARG A 144 5.62 -11.38 14.66
C ARG A 144 5.93 -11.52 13.17
N LEU A 145 5.10 -10.94 12.29
CA LEU A 145 5.33 -10.94 10.85
C LEU A 145 6.65 -10.25 10.50
N ARG A 146 6.86 -9.04 11.05
CA ARG A 146 8.08 -8.27 10.79
C ARG A 146 9.33 -9.10 11.12
N GLN A 147 9.36 -9.83 12.23
CA GLN A 147 10.52 -10.67 12.57
C GLN A 147 10.87 -11.78 11.55
N ARG A 148 9.95 -12.15 10.64
CA ARG A 148 10.09 -13.35 9.80
C ARG A 148 10.03 -13.07 8.30
N CYS A 149 9.34 -12.02 7.88
CA CYS A 149 9.12 -11.72 6.47
C CYS A 149 9.21 -10.22 6.16
N LEU A 150 9.44 -9.92 4.88
CA LEU A 150 9.38 -8.59 4.31
C LEU A 150 7.91 -8.21 4.10
N ARG A 151 7.51 -7.04 4.60
CA ARG A 151 6.15 -6.52 4.48
C ARG A 151 6.05 -5.56 3.31
N VAL A 152 5.19 -5.87 2.35
CA VAL A 152 4.92 -5.04 1.18
C VAL A 152 3.49 -4.51 1.26
N VAL A 153 3.35 -3.19 1.14
CA VAL A 153 2.05 -2.51 1.21
C VAL A 153 1.77 -1.79 -0.09
N VAL A 154 0.52 -1.83 -0.55
CA VAL A 154 0.07 -1.02 -1.68
C VAL A 154 -0.48 0.29 -1.13
N PHE A 155 0.16 1.41 -1.47
CA PHE A 155 -0.23 2.74 -1.01
C PHE A 155 -0.87 3.50 -2.18
N ASP A 156 -2.20 3.50 -2.23
CA ASP A 156 -2.97 4.11 -3.32
C ASP A 156 -3.88 5.25 -2.87
N GLY A 157 -3.63 5.87 -1.70
CA GLY A 157 -4.37 7.04 -1.25
C GLY A 157 -4.05 7.40 0.20
N GLY A 158 -4.61 8.52 0.66
CA GLY A 158 -4.43 9.03 2.02
C GLY A 158 -4.92 8.11 3.12
N HIS A 159 -5.87 7.22 2.85
CA HIS A 159 -6.29 6.18 3.80
C HIS A 159 -5.17 5.21 4.20
N HIS A 160 -4.08 5.11 3.42
CA HIS A 160 -2.89 4.35 3.79
C HIS A 160 -1.86 5.15 4.60
N LEU A 161 -2.10 6.44 4.88
CA LEU A 161 -1.15 7.29 5.60
C LEU A 161 -0.68 6.68 6.94
N PRO A 162 -1.55 6.06 7.78
CA PRO A 162 -1.10 5.42 9.02
C PRO A 162 -0.11 4.27 8.78
N THR A 163 -0.08 3.65 7.61
CA THR A 163 0.85 2.56 7.30
C THR A 163 2.31 3.00 7.35
N LEU A 164 2.62 4.29 7.16
CA LEU A 164 4.00 4.81 7.25
C LEU A 164 4.63 4.56 8.63
N GLY A 165 3.86 4.70 9.71
CA GLY A 165 4.34 4.40 11.07
C GLY A 165 4.32 2.91 11.44
N LEU A 166 3.83 2.04 10.55
CA LEU A 166 3.76 0.58 10.76
C LEU A 166 4.98 -0.16 10.19
N ALA A 167 6.06 0.55 9.85
CA ALA A 167 7.32 0.00 9.34
C ALA A 167 7.14 -1.08 8.23
N PRO A 168 6.54 -0.72 7.07
CA PRO A 168 6.63 -1.58 5.89
C PRO A 168 8.09 -1.69 5.43
N ASP A 169 8.43 -2.75 4.70
CA ASP A 169 9.75 -2.91 4.08
C ASP A 169 9.74 -2.41 2.62
N ILE A 170 8.59 -2.51 1.95
CA ILE A 170 8.39 -1.97 0.59
C ILE A 170 7.01 -1.31 0.52
N ILE A 171 6.95 -0.11 -0.05
CA ILE A 171 5.72 0.61 -0.37
C ILE A 171 5.59 0.66 -1.89
N ILE A 172 4.60 -0.04 -2.44
CA ILE A 172 4.24 0.04 -3.85
C ILE A 172 3.18 1.12 -4.02
N VAL A 173 3.49 2.11 -4.85
CA VAL A 173 2.67 3.29 -5.11
C VAL A 173 2.13 3.21 -6.53
N PRO A 174 0.85 2.82 -6.72
CA PRO A 174 0.21 2.85 -8.03
C PRO A 174 -0.01 4.31 -8.42
N SER A 175 0.78 4.81 -9.37
CA SER A 175 0.81 6.22 -9.74
C SER A 175 0.08 6.52 -11.04
N THR A 176 -0.71 7.60 -11.01
CA THR A 176 -1.26 8.27 -12.19
C THR A 176 -0.91 9.75 -12.09
N ALA A 177 -0.29 10.33 -13.12
CA ALA A 177 0.05 11.75 -13.17
C ALA A 177 0.79 12.29 -11.93
N GLY A 178 1.64 11.49 -11.29
CA GLY A 178 2.40 11.90 -10.11
C GLY A 178 1.63 11.80 -8.79
N TYR A 179 0.45 11.20 -8.77
CA TYR A 179 -0.36 10.96 -7.56
C TYR A 179 -0.53 9.47 -7.28
N ALA A 180 -0.49 9.10 -6.01
CA ALA A 180 -1.09 7.89 -5.47
C ALA A 180 -2.59 8.15 -5.29
N ALA A 181 -3.43 7.50 -6.09
CA ALA A 181 -4.86 7.77 -6.08
C ALA A 181 -5.69 6.49 -6.18
N HIS A 182 -6.71 6.43 -5.33
CA HIS A 182 -7.68 5.36 -5.35
C HIS A 182 -8.72 5.70 -6.39
N SER A 183 -9.29 4.68 -7.01
CA SER A 183 -10.30 4.88 -8.03
C SER A 183 -11.60 5.46 -7.47
N TYR A 184 -11.87 5.08 -6.22
CA TYR A 184 -13.06 5.49 -5.48
C TYR A 184 -12.81 6.61 -4.48
N MET A 185 -11.81 6.47 -3.60
CA MET A 185 -11.60 7.39 -2.50
C MET A 185 -11.12 8.75 -3.04
N SER A 186 -11.64 9.82 -2.46
CA SER A 186 -11.24 11.19 -2.81
C SER A 186 -10.20 11.64 -1.79
N ASP A 187 -8.99 11.11 -1.92
CA ASP A 187 -7.95 11.23 -0.90
C ASP A 187 -6.52 11.12 -1.46
N ALA A 188 -6.29 11.45 -2.74
CA ALA A 188 -5.00 11.27 -3.38
C ALA A 188 -3.83 11.99 -2.67
N ILE A 189 -2.66 11.37 -2.67
CA ILE A 189 -1.40 11.96 -2.18
C ILE A 189 -0.43 12.12 -3.35
N GLU A 190 0.24 13.26 -3.45
CA GLU A 190 1.31 13.44 -4.43
C GLU A 190 2.49 12.51 -4.11
N VAL A 191 3.02 11.81 -5.11
CA VAL A 191 4.18 10.92 -4.95
C VAL A 191 5.37 11.68 -4.38
N LYS A 192 5.58 12.94 -4.82
CA LYS A 192 6.63 13.81 -4.26
C LYS A 192 6.45 14.05 -2.77
N ARG A 193 5.21 14.29 -2.32
CA ARG A 193 4.92 14.47 -0.89
C ARG A 193 5.17 13.18 -0.12
N LEU A 194 4.81 12.03 -0.67
CA LEU A 194 5.10 10.73 -0.04
C LEU A 194 6.60 10.47 0.11
N ILE A 195 7.42 10.85 -0.87
CA ILE A 195 8.89 10.79 -0.78
C ILE A 195 9.39 11.70 0.35
N GLN A 196 8.96 12.96 0.39
CA GLN A 196 9.33 13.90 1.46
C GLN A 196 8.97 13.36 2.85
N LEU A 197 7.74 12.87 3.03
CA LEU A 197 7.30 12.27 4.29
C LEU A 197 8.16 11.07 4.69
N SER A 198 8.65 10.30 3.70
CA SER A 198 9.51 9.15 3.95
C SER A 198 10.93 9.58 4.35
N GLU A 199 11.46 10.65 3.76
CA GLU A 199 12.74 11.25 4.14
C GLU A 199 12.68 11.87 5.54
N GLU A 200 11.62 12.62 5.85
CA GLU A 200 11.42 13.30 7.14
C GLU A 200 11.36 12.33 8.34
N ILE A 201 10.96 11.08 8.13
CA ILE A 201 10.87 10.06 9.18
C ILE A 201 12.01 9.02 9.12
N ASP A 202 13.00 9.21 8.24
CA ASP A 202 14.02 8.20 7.93
C ASP A 202 13.39 6.82 7.64
N CYS A 203 12.36 6.81 6.78
CA CYS A 203 11.56 5.63 6.52
C CYS A 203 12.44 4.50 5.98
N PRO A 204 12.45 3.32 6.65
CA PRO A 204 13.25 2.19 6.23
C PRO A 204 12.65 1.42 5.03
N ALA A 205 11.52 1.89 4.49
CA ALA A 205 10.84 1.22 3.39
C ALA A 205 11.41 1.68 2.04
N VAL A 206 11.55 0.75 1.10
CA VAL A 206 11.77 1.09 -0.31
C VAL A 206 10.47 1.61 -0.91
N LEU A 207 10.47 2.82 -1.47
CA LEU A 207 9.31 3.35 -2.20
C LEU A 207 9.47 3.06 -3.69
N VAL A 208 8.43 2.46 -4.24
CA VAL A 208 8.40 1.98 -5.61
C VAL A 208 7.14 2.49 -6.28
N THR A 209 7.29 3.12 -7.44
CA THR A 209 6.15 3.54 -8.25
C THR A 209 5.92 2.55 -9.39
N VAL A 210 4.65 2.26 -9.63
CA VAL A 210 4.19 1.52 -10.81
C VAL A 210 3.02 2.28 -11.44
N PRO A 211 2.88 2.31 -12.77
CA PRO A 211 1.70 2.86 -13.41
C PRO A 211 0.40 2.27 -12.86
N ARG A 212 -0.57 3.12 -12.47
CA ARG A 212 -1.82 2.69 -11.82
C ARG A 212 -2.59 1.61 -12.60
N TRP A 213 -2.62 1.74 -13.93
CA TRP A 213 -3.31 0.82 -14.83
C TRP A 213 -2.71 -0.60 -14.85
N ALA A 214 -1.47 -0.74 -14.38
CA ALA A 214 -0.76 -2.02 -14.36
C ALA A 214 -0.88 -2.75 -13.01
N LEU A 215 -1.36 -2.07 -11.96
CA LEU A 215 -1.54 -2.70 -10.65
C LEU A 215 -2.99 -3.16 -10.49
N VAL A 216 -3.21 -4.43 -10.80
CA VAL A 216 -4.47 -5.13 -10.57
C VAL A 216 -4.41 -5.75 -9.17
N LYS A 217 -5.44 -5.54 -8.34
CA LYS A 217 -5.50 -6.08 -6.97
C LYS A 217 -5.86 -7.58 -6.95
N SER A 218 -5.10 -8.39 -7.70
CA SER A 218 -5.19 -9.85 -7.69
C SER A 218 -3.87 -10.48 -7.27
N GLU A 219 -3.94 -11.72 -6.78
CA GLU A 219 -2.80 -12.41 -6.18
C GLU A 219 -1.64 -12.56 -7.17
N ALA A 220 -1.93 -13.00 -8.40
CA ALA A 220 -0.93 -13.16 -9.45
C ALA A 220 -0.27 -11.83 -9.87
N SER A 221 -1.06 -10.77 -10.07
CA SER A 221 -0.55 -9.47 -10.50
C SER A 221 0.33 -8.83 -9.43
N LEU A 222 -0.16 -8.78 -8.19
CA LEU A 222 0.59 -8.23 -7.06
C LEU A 222 1.84 -9.04 -6.76
N GLY A 223 1.73 -10.37 -6.70
CA GLY A 223 2.86 -11.26 -6.47
C GLY A 223 3.97 -11.07 -7.52
N ARG A 224 3.61 -10.94 -8.80
CA ARG A 224 4.58 -10.71 -9.88
C ARG A 224 5.23 -9.32 -9.82
N ILE A 225 4.47 -8.27 -9.49
CA ILE A 225 5.06 -6.92 -9.27
C ILE A 225 6.06 -6.98 -8.11
N VAL A 226 5.69 -7.64 -7.01
CA VAL A 226 6.53 -7.74 -5.80
C VAL A 226 7.79 -8.55 -6.06
N GLU A 227 7.68 -9.72 -6.71
CA GLU A 227 8.84 -10.52 -7.09
C GLU A 227 9.84 -9.71 -7.91
N ARG A 228 9.37 -9.03 -8.96
CA ARG A 228 10.21 -8.18 -9.80
C ARG A 228 10.82 -7.01 -9.02
N THR A 229 10.06 -6.43 -8.10
CA THR A 229 10.51 -5.33 -7.24
C THR A 229 11.63 -5.78 -6.31
N VAL A 230 11.45 -6.89 -5.60
CA VAL A 230 12.46 -7.43 -4.68
C VAL A 230 13.71 -7.83 -5.46
N LYS A 231 13.55 -8.49 -6.62
CA LYS A 231 14.68 -8.81 -7.50
C LYS A 231 15.47 -7.57 -7.92
N GLN A 232 14.78 -6.49 -8.32
CA GLN A 232 15.42 -5.25 -8.72
C GLN A 232 16.24 -4.66 -7.56
N ILE A 233 15.63 -4.53 -6.37
CA ILE A 233 16.32 -4.00 -5.18
C ILE A 233 17.57 -4.83 -4.83
N LEU A 234 17.47 -6.17 -4.90
CA LEU A 234 18.59 -7.07 -4.64
C LEU A 234 19.69 -6.99 -5.70
N THR A 235 19.35 -6.58 -6.93
CA THR A 235 20.31 -6.46 -8.04
C THR A 235 21.02 -5.10 -8.02
N ASP A 236 20.30 -4.05 -7.62
CA ASP A 236 20.84 -2.68 -7.53
C ASP A 236 21.93 -2.54 -6.45
N GLY A 237 22.07 -3.54 -5.56
CA GLY A 237 23.17 -3.62 -4.61
C GLY A 237 23.10 -2.60 -3.47
N SER A 238 21.93 -1.98 -3.26
CA SER A 238 21.70 -1.03 -2.19
C SER A 238 22.01 -1.67 -0.85
N SER A 239 22.96 -1.09 -0.11
CA SER A 239 23.23 -1.50 1.27
C SER A 239 22.01 -1.13 2.11
N PRO A 240 21.54 -2.03 3.01
CA PRO A 240 20.50 -1.68 3.96
C PRO A 240 20.93 -0.43 4.72
N GLY A 241 20.13 0.63 4.64
CA GLY A 241 20.23 1.77 5.53
C GLY A 241 20.10 1.27 6.96
N THR A 242 20.71 2.00 7.88
CA THR A 242 20.63 1.73 9.33
C THR A 242 19.23 1.96 9.92
N GLY A 243 18.20 1.96 9.07
CA GLY A 243 16.83 2.32 9.37
C GLY A 243 16.26 1.44 10.48
N LEU A 244 15.63 2.11 11.44
CA LEU A 244 15.17 1.57 12.70
C LEU A 244 14.45 0.22 12.57
N ASP A 245 14.88 -0.76 13.37
CA ASP A 245 14.18 -2.03 13.58
C ASP A 245 12.82 -1.85 14.30
N LYS A 246 12.53 -0.63 14.79
CA LYS A 246 11.36 -0.35 15.62
C LYS A 246 10.12 -0.10 14.78
N ILE A 247 9.10 -0.90 15.02
CA ILE A 247 7.72 -0.58 14.64
C ILE A 247 7.28 0.58 15.53
N GLY A 248 6.68 1.61 14.93
CA GLY A 248 6.07 2.70 15.65
C GLY A 248 4.84 2.24 16.45
N SER A 249 4.29 3.07 17.34
CA SER A 249 3.03 2.74 18.01
C SER A 249 1.84 2.97 17.07
N ALA A 250 0.76 2.23 17.25
CA ALA A 250 -0.44 2.35 16.44
C ALA A 250 -1.72 2.29 17.26
N VAL A 251 -2.73 3.01 16.79
CA VAL A 251 -4.13 2.95 17.24
C VAL A 251 -5.01 3.01 16.01
N PRO A 252 -6.29 2.58 16.06
CA PRO A 252 -7.15 2.58 14.88
C PRO A 252 -7.08 3.88 14.07
N ARG A 253 -6.69 3.77 12.79
CA ARG A 253 -6.50 4.87 11.83
C ARG A 253 -5.37 5.87 12.12
N ALA A 254 -4.47 5.57 13.06
CA ALA A 254 -3.31 6.41 13.31
C ALA A 254 -2.07 5.60 13.73
N SER A 255 -0.90 6.14 13.43
CA SER A 255 0.37 5.59 13.89
C SER A 255 1.34 6.70 14.24
N LYS A 256 2.34 6.36 15.03
CA LYS A 256 3.42 7.26 15.42
C LYS A 256 4.74 6.55 15.25
N VAL A 257 5.65 7.19 14.53
CA VAL A 257 7.03 6.74 14.37
C VAL A 257 7.95 7.93 14.63
N ASN A 258 9.03 7.70 15.38
CA ASN A 258 9.87 8.76 15.90
C ASN A 258 9.00 9.82 16.62
N ARG A 259 9.12 11.08 16.21
CA ARG A 259 8.38 12.23 16.76
C ARG A 259 7.24 12.69 15.84
N THR A 260 6.83 11.83 14.90
CA THR A 260 5.84 12.15 13.86
C THR A 260 4.61 11.25 13.98
N VAL A 261 3.43 11.84 13.89
CA VAL A 261 2.14 11.13 13.87
C VAL A 261 1.52 11.18 12.48
N PHE A 262 0.98 10.06 12.04
CA PHE A 262 0.21 9.89 10.81
C PHE A 262 -1.21 9.48 11.17
N CYS A 263 -2.22 10.25 10.78
CA CYS A 263 -3.61 9.96 11.10
C CYS A 263 -4.52 10.14 9.88
N TYR A 264 -5.44 9.19 9.70
CA TYR A 264 -6.49 9.27 8.68
C TYR A 264 -7.85 9.56 9.32
N VAL A 265 -8.53 10.57 8.77
CA VAL A 265 -9.87 11.00 9.17
C VAL A 265 -10.86 10.50 8.12
N GLU A 266 -11.60 9.46 8.46
CA GLU A 266 -12.42 8.70 7.50
C GLU A 266 -13.79 9.36 7.24
N ASP A 267 -14.39 9.96 8.26
CA ASP A 267 -15.69 10.61 8.16
C ASP A 267 -15.58 12.01 8.74
N GLY A 268 -15.03 12.96 8.00
CA GLY A 268 -14.70 14.28 8.56
C GLY A 268 -15.91 15.14 8.91
N ASP A 269 -17.12 14.84 8.43
CA ASP A 269 -18.34 15.56 8.82
C ASP A 269 -19.02 14.97 10.08
N THR A 270 -18.80 13.69 10.40
CA THR A 270 -19.41 13.06 11.59
C THR A 270 -18.42 12.61 12.65
N GLU A 271 -17.15 12.45 12.32
CA GLU A 271 -16.09 12.11 13.26
C GLU A 271 -15.80 13.33 14.14
N PRO A 272 -16.18 13.29 15.43
CA PRO A 272 -15.91 14.39 16.33
C PRO A 272 -14.40 14.57 16.45
N LEU A 273 -13.94 15.83 16.48
CA LEU A 273 -12.52 16.15 16.67
C LEU A 273 -11.94 15.47 17.92
N GLU A 274 -12.78 15.27 18.93
CA GLU A 274 -12.49 14.51 20.15
C GLU A 274 -11.99 13.09 19.87
N LEU A 275 -12.53 12.38 18.86
CA LEU A 275 -12.04 11.06 18.49
C LEU A 275 -10.62 11.12 17.91
N VAL A 276 -10.33 12.15 17.11
CA VAL A 276 -8.97 12.38 16.59
C VAL A 276 -8.02 12.67 17.75
N LEU A 277 -8.40 13.56 18.67
CA LEU A 277 -7.61 13.88 19.86
C LEU A 277 -7.38 12.66 20.76
N ASN A 278 -8.37 11.81 20.95
CA ASN A 278 -8.25 10.59 21.72
C ASN A 278 -7.23 9.62 21.09
N ARG A 279 -7.19 9.51 19.76
CA ARG A 279 -6.14 8.74 19.06
C ARG A 279 -4.76 9.33 19.29
N LEU A 280 -4.62 10.66 19.14
CA LEU A 280 -3.35 11.35 19.36
C LEU A 280 -2.86 11.18 20.81
N ALA A 281 -3.76 11.27 21.78
CA ALA A 281 -3.47 11.04 23.19
C ALA A 281 -3.00 9.59 23.44
N ALA A 282 -3.68 8.61 22.85
CA ALA A 282 -3.35 7.19 22.99
C ALA A 282 -1.99 6.81 22.38
N LEU A 283 -1.50 7.56 21.39
CA LEU A 283 -0.15 7.39 20.80
C LEU A 283 0.97 7.99 21.67
N GLY A 284 0.64 8.67 22.78
CA GLY A 284 1.61 9.35 23.63
C GLY A 284 2.10 10.64 22.99
N PRO A 285 1.43 11.79 23.21
CA PRO A 285 1.70 13.04 22.49
C PRO A 285 2.91 13.83 23.02
N GLY A 286 3.49 13.45 24.16
CA GLY A 286 4.48 14.26 24.89
C GLY A 286 5.74 14.60 24.09
N ASP A 287 6.15 13.72 23.18
CA ASP A 287 7.34 13.80 22.34
C ASP A 287 7.01 13.94 20.84
N VAL A 288 5.78 14.31 20.49
CA VAL A 288 5.39 14.56 19.09
C VAL A 288 5.80 15.97 18.67
N ASP A 289 6.47 16.10 17.52
CA ASP A 289 6.85 17.37 16.91
C ASP A 289 5.98 17.73 15.70
N GLN A 290 5.42 16.73 15.01
CA GLN A 290 4.67 16.93 13.78
C GLN A 290 3.50 15.95 13.68
N ILE A 291 2.35 16.43 13.22
CA ILE A 291 1.17 15.61 12.95
C ILE A 291 0.79 15.77 11.47
N TYR A 292 0.66 14.66 10.77
CA TYR A 292 0.19 14.60 9.39
C TYR A 292 -1.19 13.96 9.31
N LEU A 293 -2.11 14.68 8.68
CA LEU A 293 -3.48 14.26 8.48
C LEU A 293 -3.76 14.00 7.01
N ALA A 294 -4.48 12.91 6.75
CA ALA A 294 -5.19 12.70 5.50
C ALA A 294 -6.70 12.62 5.77
N PHE A 295 -7.49 13.22 4.87
CA PHE A 295 -8.95 13.27 4.99
C PHE A 295 -9.64 12.53 3.86
N ASN A 296 -10.75 11.87 4.17
CA ASN A 296 -11.68 11.39 3.15
C ASN A 296 -12.56 12.53 2.63
N TYR A 297 -12.21 13.14 1.50
CA TYR A 297 -12.99 14.27 0.96
C TYR A 297 -14.34 13.90 0.35
N ARG A 298 -14.77 12.63 0.44
CA ARG A 298 -16.19 12.29 0.23
C ARG A 298 -17.07 12.75 1.40
N SER A 299 -16.48 12.89 2.58
CA SER A 299 -17.16 13.17 3.84
C SER A 299 -16.89 14.57 4.39
N ILE A 300 -15.95 15.32 3.83
CA ILE A 300 -15.57 16.65 4.33
C ILE A 300 -15.12 17.54 3.19
N SER A 301 -15.40 18.84 3.29
CA SER A 301 -14.88 19.84 2.34
C SER A 301 -13.47 20.30 2.70
N MET A 302 -12.71 20.81 1.72
CA MET A 302 -11.37 21.34 1.96
C MET A 302 -11.35 22.45 3.03
N ASN A 303 -12.33 23.35 3.00
CA ASN A 303 -12.43 24.43 3.99
C ASN A 303 -12.66 23.91 5.40
N LYS A 304 -13.52 22.89 5.56
CA LYS A 304 -13.74 22.25 6.86
C LYS A 304 -12.50 21.50 7.35
N ALA A 305 -11.79 20.79 6.46
CA ALA A 305 -10.55 20.09 6.81
C ALA A 305 -9.47 21.08 7.31
N VAL A 306 -9.30 22.22 6.63
CA VAL A 306 -8.41 23.31 7.08
C VAL A 306 -8.85 23.87 8.43
N GLY A 307 -10.16 24.03 8.66
CA GLY A 307 -10.71 24.42 9.96
C GLY A 307 -10.37 23.43 11.08
N ALA A 308 -10.54 22.13 10.83
CA ALA A 308 -10.22 21.06 11.77
C ALA A 308 -8.72 21.03 12.11
N VAL A 309 -7.85 21.21 11.12
CA VAL A 309 -6.40 21.33 11.32
C VAL A 309 -6.06 22.48 12.24
N ARG A 310 -6.60 23.67 11.99
CA ARG A 310 -6.35 24.85 12.86
C ARG A 310 -6.79 24.60 14.30
N GLN A 311 -7.93 23.95 14.50
CA GLN A 311 -8.41 23.58 15.83
C GLN A 311 -7.48 22.56 16.49
N LEU A 312 -7.03 21.52 15.78
CA LEU A 312 -6.07 20.55 16.31
C LEU A 312 -4.73 21.19 16.66
N GLN A 313 -4.23 22.12 15.85
CA GLN A 313 -3.01 22.87 16.18
C GLN A 313 -3.15 23.64 17.50
N ILE A 314 -4.28 24.33 17.69
CA ILE A 314 -4.57 25.06 18.94
C ILE A 314 -4.66 24.10 20.13
N MET A 315 -5.39 23.00 19.98
CA MET A 315 -5.66 22.06 21.09
C MET A 315 -4.45 21.21 21.48
N THR A 316 -3.59 20.88 20.51
CA THR A 316 -2.39 20.05 20.75
C THR A 316 -1.13 20.88 21.01
N GLY A 317 -1.11 22.14 20.57
CA GLY A 317 0.10 22.97 20.56
C GLY A 317 1.18 22.45 19.60
N LYS A 318 0.82 21.58 18.64
CA LYS A 318 1.74 20.96 17.68
C LYS A 318 1.44 21.42 16.26
N PRO A 319 2.46 21.47 15.37
CA PRO A 319 2.26 21.53 13.92
C PRO A 319 1.36 20.39 13.43
N VAL A 320 0.39 20.73 12.57
CA VAL A 320 -0.54 19.78 11.94
C VAL A 320 -0.69 20.16 10.48
N ASP A 321 -0.43 19.22 9.57
CA ASP A 321 -0.50 19.46 8.12
C ASP A 321 -1.40 18.44 7.41
N ILE A 322 -2.08 18.91 6.37
CA ILE A 322 -2.82 18.05 5.44
C ILE A 322 -1.86 17.56 4.35
N VAL A 323 -1.82 16.25 4.11
CA VAL A 323 -0.91 15.66 3.12
C VAL A 323 -1.60 15.15 1.86
N ASN A 324 -2.93 15.18 1.81
CA ASN A 324 -3.72 14.65 0.70
C ASN A 324 -4.66 15.70 0.07
N ARG A 325 -5.19 15.38 -1.11
CA ARG A 325 -6.06 16.24 -1.92
C ARG A 325 -7.41 15.58 -2.21
N PRO A 326 -8.47 16.37 -2.49
CA PRO A 326 -9.80 15.87 -2.85
C PRO A 326 -9.85 15.33 -4.29
N LEU A 327 -8.95 14.41 -4.63
CA LEU A 327 -8.86 13.81 -5.94
C LEU A 327 -8.97 12.29 -5.83
N LYS A 328 -9.72 11.70 -6.77
CA LYS A 328 -9.69 10.27 -7.13
C LYS A 328 -8.98 10.12 -8.49
N VAL A 329 -8.71 8.89 -8.94
CA VAL A 329 -8.01 8.64 -10.23
C VAL A 329 -8.55 9.47 -11.40
N SER A 330 -9.87 9.49 -11.61
CA SER A 330 -10.48 10.28 -12.69
C SER A 330 -10.29 11.79 -12.53
N GLY A 331 -10.34 12.30 -11.28
CA GLY A 331 -10.05 13.69 -10.97
C GLY A 331 -8.60 14.06 -11.24
N VAL A 332 -7.65 13.18 -10.92
CA VAL A 332 -6.22 13.35 -11.21
C VAL A 332 -5.95 13.44 -12.71
N ILE A 333 -6.60 12.58 -13.51
CA ILE A 333 -6.46 12.60 -14.97
C ILE A 333 -6.94 13.95 -15.53
N ILE A 334 -8.13 14.40 -15.14
CA ILE A 334 -8.70 15.68 -15.58
C ILE A 334 -7.81 16.85 -15.13
N HIS A 335 -7.36 16.85 -13.87
CA HIS A 335 -6.50 17.90 -13.33
C HIS A 335 -5.23 18.08 -14.15
N ARG A 336 -4.58 16.97 -14.55
CA ARG A 336 -3.39 17.04 -15.42
C ARG A 336 -3.72 17.67 -16.76
N PHE A 337 -4.79 17.24 -17.41
CA PHE A 337 -5.20 17.83 -18.68
C PHE A 337 -5.43 19.33 -18.57
N ILE A 338 -6.04 19.81 -17.49
CA ILE A 338 -6.29 21.25 -17.29
C ILE A 338 -5.00 22.02 -16.96
N SER A 339 -4.05 21.41 -16.24
CA SER A 339 -2.82 22.10 -15.81
C SER A 339 -1.75 22.21 -16.91
N ASP A 340 -1.86 21.39 -17.95
CA ASP A 340 -0.96 21.39 -19.12
C ASP A 340 -1.41 22.39 -20.22
N TYR A 341 -2.47 23.17 -19.98
CA TYR A 341 -2.97 24.28 -20.81
C TYR A 341 -3.04 25.60 -20.01
#